data_AF-M5C4L4-F1
#
_entry.id   AF-M5C4L4-F1
#
_cell.length_a   1.000
_cell.length_b   1.000
_cell.length_c   1.000
_cell.angle_alpha   90.00
_cell.angle_beta   90.00
_cell.angle_gamma   90.00
#
_symmetry.space_group_name_H-M   'P 1'
#
loop_
_entity.id
_entity.type
_entity.pdbx_description
1 polymer ?
#
loop_
_entity_poly.entity_id
_entity_poly.type
_entity_poly.pdbx_seq_one_letter_code
_entity_poly.pdbx_strand_id
1 'polypeptide(L)'
;MSTISVPEHLWETLVPLIKLDIEPPELQTLLRENIKPTIEDTSTEIPYDLITGIAKWSASEKGKDSLKGEALDPSSYSLIPLLAGTIFAPSSKPPPPPPPEYDPSEDRRAITALINGLFSVVGVGFAAWWAAGSVHWRNETRVLLALAASIVVAIAEGVLYLIWSSHAEERKERQKRRKAAKAKPKVPLEEEVTQDEGEAQIRDGSQNNVFRRKGYEHEKEEVPVDL
;
A
#
# COMPACT_ATOMS: atom_id res chain seq x y z
N MET A 1 16.05 15.56 -7.98
CA MET A 1 17.21 15.20 -7.14
C MET A 1 16.87 15.65 -5.73
N SER A 2 16.98 14.77 -4.75
CA SER A 2 16.66 15.10 -3.36
C SER A 2 17.86 15.78 -2.72
N THR A 3 17.68 17.00 -2.22
CA THR A 3 18.70 17.76 -1.48
C THR A 3 18.42 17.68 0.01
N ILE A 4 19.48 17.64 0.81
CA ILE A 4 19.42 17.56 2.27
C ILE A 4 20.18 18.75 2.85
N SER A 5 19.64 19.33 3.92
CA SER A 5 20.34 20.35 4.69
C SER A 5 21.38 19.70 5.59
N VAL A 6 22.64 20.12 5.48
CA VAL A 6 23.76 19.50 6.20
C VAL A 6 24.21 20.40 7.37
N PRO A 7 24.19 19.89 8.62
CA PRO A 7 24.69 20.60 9.79
C PRO A 7 26.17 21.02 9.68
N GLU A 8 26.54 22.13 10.34
CA GLU A 8 27.89 22.72 10.30
C GLU A 8 29.01 21.72 10.62
N HIS A 9 28.84 20.90 11.66
CA HIS A 9 29.84 19.91 12.08
C HIS A 9 30.12 18.82 11.01
N LEU A 10 29.14 18.50 10.15
CA LEU A 10 29.37 17.54 9.07
C LEU A 10 30.25 18.15 7.97
N TRP A 11 30.22 19.46 7.78
CA TRP A 11 31.12 20.13 6.83
C TRP A 11 32.58 20.01 7.25
N GLU A 12 32.87 20.18 8.54
CA GLU A 12 34.22 19.99 9.09
C GLU A 12 34.75 18.57 8.80
N THR A 13 33.88 17.56 8.86
CA THR A 13 34.26 16.17 8.54
C THR A 13 34.45 15.93 7.04
N LEU A 14 33.72 16.64 6.17
CA LEU A 14 33.77 16.45 4.72
C LEU A 14 34.91 17.22 4.03
N VAL A 15 35.35 18.35 4.59
CA VAL A 15 36.43 19.18 4.01
C VAL A 15 37.74 18.39 3.75
N PRO A 16 38.22 17.51 4.66
CA PRO A 16 39.39 16.69 4.40
C PRO A 16 39.30 15.81 3.15
N LEU A 17 38.08 15.36 2.79
CA LEU A 17 37.87 14.48 1.64
C LEU A 17 38.17 15.15 0.29
N ILE A 18 38.16 16.49 0.23
CA ILE A 18 38.47 17.24 -1.00
C ILE A 18 39.91 16.98 -1.46
N LYS A 19 40.81 16.70 -0.52
CA LYS A 19 42.23 16.44 -0.77
C LYS A 19 42.49 15.00 -1.19
N LEU A 20 41.57 14.08 -0.92
CA LEU A 20 41.70 12.67 -1.27
C LEU A 20 41.29 12.41 -2.72
N ASP A 21 41.92 11.39 -3.30
CA ASP A 21 41.49 10.83 -4.57
C ASP A 21 40.39 9.79 -4.35
N ILE A 22 39.15 10.15 -4.66
CA ILE A 22 37.96 9.31 -4.45
C ILE A 22 37.62 8.61 -5.76
N GLU A 23 37.72 7.29 -5.77
CA GLU A 23 37.22 6.43 -6.84
C GLU A 23 35.80 5.98 -6.44
N PRO A 24 34.72 6.50 -7.06
CA PRO A 24 34.56 6.91 -8.47
C PRO A 24 34.69 8.43 -8.73
N PRO A 25 35.14 8.83 -9.95
CA PRO A 25 35.42 10.24 -10.30
C PRO A 25 34.17 11.13 -10.34
N GLU A 26 32.99 10.54 -10.53
CA GLU A 26 31.70 11.24 -10.47
C GLU A 26 31.47 11.84 -9.07
N LEU A 27 31.78 11.09 -8.01
CA LEU A 27 31.65 11.57 -6.64
C LEU A 27 32.62 12.70 -6.34
N GLN A 28 33.85 12.63 -6.85
CA GLN A 28 34.84 13.67 -6.65
C GLN A 28 34.44 14.98 -7.35
N THR A 29 33.82 14.89 -8.52
CA THR A 29 33.29 16.05 -9.24
C THR A 29 32.16 16.71 -8.46
N LEU A 30 31.19 15.91 -7.99
CA LEU A 30 30.09 16.40 -7.16
C LEU A 30 30.56 16.97 -5.82
N LEU A 31 31.58 16.38 -5.20
CA LEU A 31 32.18 16.89 -3.97
C LEU A 31 32.78 18.28 -4.17
N ARG A 32 33.54 18.49 -5.26
CA ARG A 32 34.17 19.78 -5.56
C ARG A 32 33.18 20.87 -5.97
N GLU A 33 32.07 20.47 -6.60
CA GLU A 33 31.01 21.40 -6.99
C GLU A 33 30.22 21.91 -5.77
N ASN A 34 29.94 21.01 -4.81
CA ASN A 34 29.04 21.31 -3.69
C ASN A 34 29.78 21.72 -2.41
N ILE A 35 31.06 21.35 -2.24
CA ILE A 35 31.84 21.64 -1.03
C ILE A 35 32.99 22.59 -1.38
N LYS A 36 32.94 23.80 -0.82
CA LYS A 36 34.01 24.79 -0.93
C LYS A 36 34.86 24.80 0.35
N PRO A 37 36.13 25.24 0.28
CA PRO A 37 37.00 25.29 1.46
C PRO A 37 36.57 26.33 2.52
N THR A 38 35.76 27.31 2.14
CA THR A 38 35.24 28.35 3.04
C THR A 38 33.78 28.10 3.37
N ILE A 39 33.46 27.98 4.66
CA ILE A 39 32.10 27.70 5.17
C ILE A 39 31.10 28.75 4.66
N GLU A 40 31.50 30.02 4.59
CA GLU A 40 30.65 31.15 4.17
C GLU A 40 30.17 31.05 2.70
N ASP A 41 30.92 30.37 1.84
CA ASP A 41 30.59 30.20 0.41
C ASP A 41 29.91 28.86 0.09
N THR A 42 29.75 28.01 1.11
CA THR A 42 29.29 26.64 0.95
C THR A 42 27.77 26.59 0.95
N SER A 43 27.20 25.88 -0.03
CA SER A 43 25.75 25.68 -0.11
C SER A 43 25.28 24.92 1.13
N THR A 44 24.28 25.44 1.85
CA THR A 44 23.68 24.74 3.01
C THR A 44 22.99 23.43 2.62
N GLU A 45 22.79 23.21 1.31
CA GLU A 45 22.11 22.07 0.74
C GLU A 45 23.08 21.22 -0.09
N ILE A 46 23.10 19.92 0.17
CA ILE A 46 23.90 18.93 -0.57
C ILE A 46 22.98 17.90 -1.23
N PRO A 47 23.27 17.42 -2.46
CA PRO A 47 22.58 16.28 -3.05
C PRO A 47 22.71 15.01 -2.20
N TYR A 48 21.60 14.30 -1.97
CA TYR A 48 21.58 13.05 -1.20
C TYR A 48 22.47 11.95 -1.80
N ASP A 49 22.56 11.93 -3.13
CA ASP A 49 23.37 10.94 -3.87
C ASP A 49 24.86 11.09 -3.55
N LEU A 50 25.34 12.32 -3.29
CA LEU A 50 26.72 12.57 -2.88
C LEU A 50 27.00 11.98 -1.49
N ILE A 51 26.13 12.28 -0.51
CA ILE A 51 26.30 11.82 0.88
C ILE A 51 26.25 10.29 0.96
N THR A 52 25.28 9.68 0.27
CA THR A 52 25.16 8.21 0.21
C THR A 52 26.30 7.57 -0.57
N GLY A 53 26.82 8.24 -1.61
CA GLY A 53 28.01 7.83 -2.34
C GLY A 53 29.25 7.79 -1.45
N ILE A 54 29.50 8.84 -0.67
CA ILE A 54 30.62 8.92 0.28
C ILE A 54 30.51 7.84 1.36
N ALA A 55 29.30 7.60 1.89
CA ALA A 55 29.08 6.55 2.87
C ALA A 55 29.35 5.15 2.31
N LYS A 56 28.92 4.87 1.07
CA LYS A 56 29.21 3.60 0.38
C LYS A 56 30.70 3.45 0.09
N TRP A 57 31.35 4.51 -0.38
CA TRP A 57 32.79 4.53 -0.67
C TRP A 57 33.61 4.31 0.59
N SER A 58 33.33 5.03 1.69
CA SER A 58 34.02 4.85 2.98
C SER A 58 33.81 3.47 3.60
N ALA A 59 32.72 2.78 3.26
CA ALA A 59 32.50 1.40 3.68
C ALA A 59 33.31 0.37 2.85
N SER A 60 33.73 0.72 1.64
CA SER A 60 34.54 -0.14 0.76
C SER A 60 35.97 -0.32 1.29
N GLU A 61 36.64 -1.40 0.89
CA GLU A 61 38.02 -1.67 1.31
C GLU A 61 38.99 -0.57 0.85
N LYS A 62 38.89 -0.17 -0.44
CA LYS A 62 39.68 0.94 -0.99
C LYS A 62 39.48 2.24 -0.21
N GLY A 63 38.23 2.62 0.05
CA GLY A 63 37.93 3.84 0.79
C GLY A 63 38.46 3.80 2.23
N LYS A 64 38.38 2.65 2.90
CA LYS A 64 38.97 2.46 4.23
C LYS A 64 40.47 2.63 4.23
N ASP A 65 41.16 2.08 3.24
CA ASP A 65 42.62 2.17 3.12
C ASP A 65 43.05 3.61 2.80
N SER A 66 42.35 4.30 1.89
CA SER A 66 42.58 5.72 1.59
C SER A 66 42.35 6.61 2.81
N LEU A 67 41.29 6.39 3.59
CA LEU A 67 40.98 7.17 4.79
C LEU A 67 42.01 6.94 5.91
N LYS A 68 42.40 5.68 6.13
CA LYS A 68 43.44 5.34 7.12
C LYS A 68 44.80 5.94 6.76
N GLY A 69 45.13 6.03 5.46
CA GLY A 69 46.35 6.67 4.98
C GLY A 69 46.48 8.12 5.43
N GLU A 70 45.35 8.83 5.58
CA GLU A 70 45.27 10.22 6.01
C GLU A 70 44.86 10.37 7.50
N ALA A 71 44.94 9.28 8.27
CA ALA A 71 44.56 9.21 9.68
C ALA A 71 43.10 9.63 9.98
N LEU A 72 42.20 9.45 9.01
CA LEU A 72 40.76 9.71 9.14
C LEU A 72 40.03 8.42 9.56
N ASP A 73 39.03 8.56 10.43
CA ASP A 73 38.21 7.42 10.88
C ASP A 73 37.13 7.06 9.84
N PRO A 74 37.13 5.84 9.26
CA PRO A 74 36.13 5.45 8.27
C PRO A 74 34.69 5.39 8.80
N SER A 75 34.52 5.06 10.09
CA SER A 75 33.19 4.94 10.70
C SER A 75 32.45 6.27 10.70
N SER A 76 33.17 7.37 10.94
CA SER A 76 32.64 8.74 10.91
C SER A 76 31.99 9.10 9.57
N TYR A 77 32.50 8.57 8.45
CA TYR A 77 31.97 8.82 7.11
C TYR A 77 30.78 7.91 6.74
N SER A 78 30.76 6.68 7.26
CA SER A 78 29.66 5.74 7.03
C SER A 78 28.33 6.21 7.63
N LEU A 79 28.39 7.03 8.70
CA LEU A 79 27.24 7.52 9.46
C LEU A 79 26.70 8.86 8.97
N ILE A 80 27.37 9.54 8.03
CA ILE A 80 26.94 10.86 7.52
C ILE A 80 25.50 10.85 6.98
N PRO A 81 25.02 9.85 6.23
CA PRO A 81 23.61 9.85 5.78
C PRO A 81 22.61 9.80 6.93
N LEU A 82 22.99 9.20 8.06
CA LEU A 82 22.15 9.09 9.25
C LEU A 82 22.17 10.38 10.07
N LEU A 83 23.36 11.01 10.17
CA LEU A 83 23.58 12.27 10.89
C LEU A 83 23.04 13.49 10.13
N ALA A 84 23.06 13.47 8.79
CA ALA A 84 22.41 14.48 7.95
C ALA A 84 20.88 14.50 8.14
N GLY A 85 20.32 13.46 8.76
CA GLY A 85 18.93 13.37 9.16
C GLY A 85 17.97 13.18 7.99
N THR A 86 16.67 13.22 8.29
CA THR A 86 15.58 13.14 7.31
C THR A 86 15.05 14.52 6.92
N ILE A 87 15.78 15.59 7.23
CA ILE A 87 15.32 16.95 7.02
C ILE A 87 15.59 17.30 5.56
N PHE A 88 14.56 17.11 4.73
CA PHE A 88 14.56 17.62 3.36
C PHE A 88 14.90 19.11 3.39
N ALA A 89 15.75 19.54 2.47
CA ALA A 89 16.07 20.94 2.30
C ALA A 89 14.78 21.77 2.14
N PRO A 90 14.74 23.05 2.58
CA PRO A 90 13.57 23.92 2.37
C PRO A 90 13.21 24.07 0.88
N SER A 91 14.16 23.84 -0.02
CA SER A 91 13.95 23.78 -1.48
C SER A 91 13.29 22.49 -1.98
N SER A 92 13.32 21.40 -1.21
CA SER A 92 12.84 20.08 -1.59
C SER A 92 11.44 19.80 -1.05
N LYS A 93 10.49 19.53 -1.96
CA LYS A 93 9.15 19.10 -1.57
C LYS A 93 9.21 17.63 -1.12
N PRO A 94 8.83 17.30 0.13
CA PRO A 94 8.73 15.91 0.52
C PRO A 94 7.74 15.18 -0.40
N PRO A 95 7.93 13.87 -0.63
CA PRO A 95 6.97 13.10 -1.41
C PRO A 95 5.57 13.24 -0.77
N PRO A 96 4.50 13.35 -1.57
CA PRO A 96 3.16 13.42 -1.02
C PRO A 96 2.92 12.18 -0.15
N PRO A 97 2.27 12.32 1.02
CA PRO A 97 1.96 11.17 1.85
C PRO A 97 1.17 10.15 1.02
N PRO A 98 1.40 8.84 1.23
CA PRO A 98 0.59 7.84 0.56
C PRO A 98 -0.89 8.13 0.87
N PRO A 99 -1.78 8.02 -0.12
CA PRO A 99 -3.20 8.26 0.12
C PRO A 99 -3.66 7.35 1.26
N PRO A 100 -4.52 7.85 2.18
CA PRO A 100 -5.05 7.01 3.24
C PRO A 100 -5.69 5.77 2.60
N GLU A 101 -5.37 4.59 3.14
CA GLU A 101 -5.96 3.31 2.71
C GLU A 101 -7.42 3.27 3.22
N TYR A 102 -8.26 4.12 2.63
CA TYR A 102 -9.69 4.21 2.89
C TYR A 102 -10.41 3.44 1.78
N ASP A 103 -11.16 2.40 2.17
CA ASP A 103 -11.99 1.65 1.23
C ASP A 103 -13.43 2.16 1.30
N PRO A 104 -13.85 3.10 0.42
CA PRO A 104 -15.21 3.65 0.43
C PRO A 104 -16.28 2.59 0.14
N SER A 105 -15.90 1.40 -0.33
CA SER A 105 -16.84 0.33 -0.63
C SER A 105 -17.33 -0.39 0.64
N GLU A 106 -16.53 -0.41 1.71
CA GLU A 106 -16.91 -1.04 2.97
C GLU A 106 -18.01 -0.25 3.66
N ASP A 107 -17.86 1.08 3.71
CA ASP A 107 -18.83 2.00 4.32
C ASP A 107 -20.18 1.96 3.60
N ARG A 108 -20.18 2.00 2.27
CA ARG A 108 -21.42 1.88 1.47
C ARG A 108 -22.16 0.58 1.74
N ARG A 109 -21.42 -0.52 1.94
CA ARG A 109 -22.00 -1.82 2.22
C ARG A 109 -22.61 -1.88 3.62
N ALA A 110 -21.93 -1.32 4.61
CA ALA A 110 -22.46 -1.21 5.98
C ALA A 110 -23.73 -0.35 6.01
N ILE A 111 -23.72 0.81 5.33
CA ILE A 111 -24.89 1.69 5.24
C ILE A 111 -26.07 0.96 4.58
N THR A 112 -25.83 0.26 3.47
CA THR A 112 -26.90 -0.47 2.78
C THR A 112 -27.49 -1.58 3.65
N ALA A 113 -26.66 -2.29 4.41
CA ALA A 113 -27.12 -3.32 5.35
C ALA A 113 -27.99 -2.73 6.46
N LEU A 114 -27.61 -1.58 7.02
CA LEU A 114 -28.41 -0.88 8.03
C LEU A 114 -29.76 -0.43 7.48
N ILE A 115 -29.79 0.11 6.26
CA ILE A 115 -31.03 0.53 5.60
C ILE A 115 -31.96 -0.67 5.40
N ASN A 116 -31.44 -1.80 4.89
CA ASN A 116 -32.23 -3.02 4.70
C ASN A 116 -32.78 -3.56 6.02
N GLY A 117 -31.96 -3.61 7.07
CA GLY A 117 -32.41 -4.03 8.39
C GLY A 117 -33.50 -3.12 8.96
N LEU A 118 -33.36 -1.79 8.79
CA LEU A 118 -34.36 -0.83 9.23
C LEU A 118 -35.70 -1.02 8.51
N PHE A 119 -35.68 -1.17 7.18
CA PHE A 119 -36.89 -1.43 6.40
C PHE A 119 -37.55 -2.76 6.77
N SER A 120 -36.77 -3.79 7.09
CA SER A 120 -37.26 -5.10 7.56
C SER A 120 -38.03 -4.95 8.88
N VAL A 121 -37.42 -4.29 9.88
CA VAL A 121 -38.02 -4.10 11.22
C VAL A 121 -39.30 -3.24 11.16
N VAL A 122 -39.27 -2.14 10.41
CA VAL A 122 -40.42 -1.24 10.25
C VAL A 122 -41.52 -1.91 9.44
N GLY A 123 -41.16 -2.60 8.35
CA GLY A 123 -42.11 -3.29 7.48
C GLY A 123 -42.88 -4.39 8.22
N VAL A 124 -42.18 -5.21 9.02
CA VAL A 124 -42.83 -6.27 9.81
C VAL A 124 -43.69 -5.68 10.93
N GLY A 125 -43.22 -4.64 11.62
CA GLY A 125 -44.02 -3.96 12.65
C GLY A 125 -45.31 -3.37 12.08
N PHE A 126 -45.22 -2.69 10.93
CA PHE A 126 -46.37 -2.13 10.24
C PHE A 126 -47.34 -3.21 9.76
N ALA A 127 -46.82 -4.29 9.15
CA ALA A 127 -47.64 -5.42 8.71
C ALA A 127 -48.36 -6.10 9.88
N ALA A 128 -47.67 -6.30 11.00
CA ALA A 128 -48.25 -6.87 12.22
C ALA A 128 -49.33 -5.97 12.82
N TRP A 129 -49.10 -4.66 12.86
CA TRP A 129 -50.10 -3.68 13.31
C TRP A 129 -51.34 -3.68 12.41
N TRP A 130 -51.14 -3.68 11.08
CA TRP A 130 -52.21 -3.74 10.10
C TRP A 130 -53.03 -5.03 10.20
N ALA A 131 -52.36 -6.18 10.35
CA ALA A 131 -53.02 -7.48 10.54
C ALA A 131 -53.82 -7.53 11.84
N ALA A 132 -53.31 -6.98 12.94
CA ALA A 132 -54.09 -6.86 14.18
C ALA A 132 -55.26 -5.86 14.05
N GLY A 133 -55.16 -4.93 13.09
CA GLY A 133 -56.21 -4.05 12.59
C GLY A 133 -57.44 -4.79 12.09
N SER A 134 -57.25 -5.77 11.19
CA SER A 134 -58.35 -6.49 10.55
C SER A 134 -59.14 -7.40 11.51
N VAL A 135 -58.52 -7.84 12.61
CA VAL A 135 -59.14 -8.74 13.61
C VAL A 135 -59.89 -7.97 14.73
N HIS A 136 -60.10 -6.65 14.60
CA HIS A 136 -60.81 -5.82 15.60
C HIS A 136 -60.22 -5.87 17.02
N TRP A 137 -58.93 -6.15 17.17
CA TRP A 137 -58.27 -6.13 18.48
C TRP A 137 -58.16 -4.72 19.08
N ARG A 138 -58.09 -4.62 20.42
CA ARG A 138 -57.90 -3.34 21.14
C ARG A 138 -56.57 -2.71 20.71
N ASN A 139 -56.55 -1.37 20.58
CA ASN A 139 -55.37 -0.64 20.12
C ASN A 139 -54.12 -0.93 20.96
N GLU A 140 -54.27 -1.14 22.27
CA GLU A 140 -53.17 -1.52 23.18
C GLU A 140 -52.48 -2.81 22.71
N THR A 141 -53.27 -3.85 22.41
CA THR A 141 -52.76 -5.16 21.99
C THR A 141 -52.12 -5.12 20.59
N ARG A 142 -52.60 -4.24 19.70
CA ARG A 142 -52.03 -4.07 18.35
C ARG A 142 -50.59 -3.52 18.41
N VAL A 143 -50.37 -2.51 19.25
CA VAL A 143 -49.05 -1.89 19.41
C VAL A 143 -48.08 -2.86 20.06
N LEU A 144 -48.51 -3.59 21.10
CA LEU A 144 -47.68 -4.60 21.75
C LEU A 144 -47.26 -5.72 20.80
N LEU A 145 -48.17 -6.22 19.96
CA LEU A 145 -47.85 -7.27 18.98
C LEU A 145 -46.90 -6.74 17.89
N ALA A 146 -47.15 -5.54 17.36
CA ALA A 146 -46.26 -4.92 16.37
C ALA A 146 -44.84 -4.72 16.91
N LEU A 147 -44.71 -4.21 18.14
CA LEU A 147 -43.43 -4.03 18.80
C LEU A 147 -42.72 -5.36 19.07
N ALA A 148 -43.45 -6.38 19.54
CA ALA A 148 -42.90 -7.71 19.75
C ALA A 148 -42.39 -8.32 18.43
N ALA A 149 -43.15 -8.20 17.34
CA ALA A 149 -42.74 -8.68 16.02
C ALA A 149 -41.49 -7.96 15.51
N SER A 150 -41.43 -6.63 15.64
CA SER A 150 -40.25 -5.83 15.28
C SER A 150 -39.00 -6.22 16.08
N ILE A 151 -39.13 -6.51 17.39
CA ILE A 151 -38.00 -6.94 18.22
C ILE A 151 -37.45 -8.29 17.74
N VAL A 152 -38.31 -9.26 17.46
CA VAL A 152 -37.89 -10.58 16.97
C VAL A 152 -37.10 -10.44 15.67
N VAL A 153 -37.57 -9.61 14.74
CA VAL A 153 -36.87 -9.34 13.48
C VAL A 153 -35.55 -8.63 13.71
N ALA A 154 -35.50 -7.62 14.59
CA ALA A 154 -34.27 -6.91 14.92
C ALA A 154 -33.20 -7.86 15.50
N ILE A 155 -33.60 -8.81 16.35
CA ILE A 155 -32.69 -9.84 16.88
C ILE A 155 -32.20 -10.75 15.75
N ALA A 156 -33.10 -11.20 14.87
CA ALA A 156 -32.74 -12.07 13.74
C ALA A 156 -31.74 -11.39 12.79
N GLU A 157 -31.99 -10.12 12.42
CA GLU A 157 -31.07 -9.30 11.62
C GLU A 157 -29.73 -9.08 12.34
N GLY A 158 -29.76 -8.85 13.66
CA GLY A 158 -28.55 -8.72 14.47
C GLY A 158 -27.67 -9.97 14.47
N VAL A 159 -28.28 -11.15 14.62
CA VAL A 159 -27.57 -12.44 14.52
C VAL A 159 -27.02 -12.66 13.11
N LEU A 160 -27.80 -12.34 12.07
CA LEU A 160 -27.35 -12.43 10.69
C LEU A 160 -26.17 -11.51 10.41
N TYR A 161 -26.19 -10.29 10.95
CA TYR A 161 -25.08 -9.34 10.87
C TYR A 161 -23.81 -9.88 11.55
N LEU A 162 -23.93 -10.48 12.74
CA LEU A 162 -22.80 -11.08 13.44
C LEU A 162 -22.16 -12.20 12.61
N ILE A 163 -22.96 -13.11 12.05
CA ILE A 163 -22.46 -14.19 11.18
C ILE A 163 -21.82 -13.62 9.91
N TRP A 164 -22.41 -12.60 9.32
CA TRP A 164 -21.83 -11.97 8.13
C TRP A 164 -20.51 -11.27 8.43
N SER A 165 -20.42 -10.58 9.57
CA SER A 165 -19.21 -9.87 10.00
C SER A 165 -18.03 -10.81 10.25
N SER A 166 -18.27 -11.97 10.88
CA SER A 166 -17.21 -12.97 11.10
C SER A 166 -16.67 -13.53 9.79
N HIS A 167 -17.53 -13.82 8.82
CA HIS A 167 -17.09 -14.27 7.50
C HIS A 167 -16.48 -13.16 6.64
N ALA A 168 -16.80 -11.89 6.89
CA ALA A 168 -16.20 -10.78 6.15
C ALA A 168 -14.70 -10.67 6.45
N GLU A 169 -14.29 -10.84 7.70
CA GLU A 169 -12.87 -10.86 8.09
C GLU A 169 -12.10 -12.00 7.43
N GLU A 170 -12.65 -13.22 7.42
CA GLU A 170 -12.04 -14.36 6.74
C GLU A 170 -11.84 -14.11 5.24
N ARG A 171 -12.79 -13.41 4.59
CA ARG A 171 -12.69 -13.05 3.16
C ARG A 171 -11.59 -12.02 2.92
N LYS A 172 -11.45 -11.03 3.82
CA LYS A 172 -10.36 -10.04 3.76
C LYS A 172 -9.01 -10.74 3.89
N GLU A 173 -8.88 -11.67 4.83
CA GLU A 173 -7.64 -12.42 5.03
C GLU A 173 -7.30 -13.30 3.81
N ARG A 174 -8.29 -14.02 3.26
CA ARG A 174 -8.12 -14.79 2.02
C ARG A 174 -7.73 -13.93 0.83
N GLN A 175 -8.29 -12.72 0.71
CA GLN A 175 -7.90 -11.77 -0.34
C GLN A 175 -6.48 -11.26 -0.15
N LYS A 176 -6.07 -10.90 1.07
CA LYS A 176 -4.68 -10.51 1.38
C LYS A 176 -3.71 -11.63 1.03
N ARG A 177 -4.00 -12.87 1.43
CA ARG A 177 -3.20 -14.06 1.07
C ARG A 177 -3.11 -14.26 -0.45
N ARG A 178 -4.21 -14.08 -1.19
CA ARG A 178 -4.21 -14.17 -2.67
C ARG A 178 -3.41 -13.06 -3.34
N LYS A 179 -3.49 -11.81 -2.83
CA LYS A 179 -2.70 -10.68 -3.34
C LYS A 179 -1.20 -10.90 -3.08
N ALA A 180 -0.83 -11.36 -1.88
CA ALA A 180 0.54 -11.70 -1.53
C ALA A 180 1.12 -12.85 -2.38
N ALA A 181 0.31 -13.88 -2.67
CA ALA A 181 0.73 -14.98 -3.54
C ALA A 181 0.95 -14.55 -5.00
N LYS A 182 0.18 -13.58 -5.50
CA LYS A 182 0.35 -13.00 -6.84
C LYS A 182 1.52 -12.01 -6.93
N ALA A 183 1.89 -11.39 -5.81
CA ALA A 183 2.99 -10.43 -5.74
C ALA A 183 4.37 -11.09 -5.62
N LYS A 184 4.45 -12.41 -5.37
CA LYS A 184 5.71 -13.14 -5.50
C LYS A 184 6.15 -13.11 -6.97
N PRO A 185 7.29 -12.46 -7.30
CA PRO A 185 7.79 -12.45 -8.66
C PRO A 185 8.04 -13.89 -9.09
N LYS A 186 7.59 -14.26 -10.29
CA LYS A 186 8.13 -15.44 -10.98
C LYS A 186 9.62 -15.19 -11.12
N VAL A 187 10.42 -15.81 -10.25
CA VAL A 187 11.85 -16.00 -10.50
C VAL A 187 11.91 -16.81 -11.79
N PRO A 188 12.48 -16.28 -12.89
CA PRO A 188 12.73 -17.08 -14.08
C PRO A 188 13.61 -18.25 -13.63
N LEU A 189 13.09 -19.47 -13.77
CA LEU A 189 13.93 -20.66 -13.70
C LEU A 189 15.01 -20.48 -14.78
N GLU A 190 16.27 -20.45 -14.37
CA GLU A 190 17.37 -20.78 -15.26
C GLU A 190 17.10 -22.19 -15.83
N GLU A 191 17.11 -22.27 -17.15
CA GLU A 191 17.13 -23.54 -17.88
C GLU A 191 18.43 -24.27 -17.53
N GLU A 192 18.34 -25.28 -16.66
CA GLU A 192 19.37 -26.31 -16.59
C GLU A 192 19.10 -27.30 -17.73
N VAL A 193 19.81 -27.10 -18.84
CA VAL A 193 19.89 -28.05 -19.94
C VAL A 193 20.67 -29.27 -19.44
N THR A 194 19.99 -30.42 -19.36
CA THR A 194 20.65 -31.72 -19.45
C THR A 194 19.82 -32.61 -20.34
N GLN A 195 20.28 -32.75 -21.59
CA GLN A 195 19.93 -33.86 -22.49
C GLN A 195 20.44 -35.16 -21.87
N ASP A 196 19.58 -36.17 -21.70
CA ASP A 196 19.73 -37.40 -22.48
C ASP A 196 18.45 -38.25 -22.49
N GLU A 197 18.33 -39.06 -23.54
CA GLU A 197 17.15 -39.72 -24.07
C GLU A 197 16.63 -40.93 -23.27
N GLY A 198 15.35 -41.29 -23.47
CA GLY A 198 14.86 -42.63 -23.09
C GLY A 198 13.35 -42.82 -22.90
N GLU A 199 12.64 -43.05 -24.02
CA GLU A 199 11.48 -43.94 -24.18
C GLU A 199 10.12 -43.70 -23.47
N ALA A 200 9.17 -43.28 -24.31
CA ALA A 200 7.78 -43.73 -24.44
C ALA A 200 7.04 -44.42 -23.26
N GLN A 201 5.94 -43.79 -22.81
CA GLN A 201 4.68 -44.53 -22.62
C GLN A 201 3.44 -43.64 -22.70
N ILE A 202 2.51 -44.09 -23.55
CA ILE A 202 1.17 -43.56 -23.80
C ILE A 202 0.28 -43.86 -22.58
N ARG A 203 -0.43 -42.86 -22.04
CA ARG A 203 -1.77 -43.08 -21.47
C ARG A 203 -2.66 -41.84 -21.42
N ASP A 204 -3.67 -41.94 -22.28
CA ASP A 204 -5.01 -41.36 -22.33
C ASP A 204 -5.63 -40.87 -20.99
N GLY A 205 -6.42 -39.78 -21.08
CA GLY A 205 -7.51 -39.53 -20.12
C GLY A 205 -7.76 -38.09 -19.64
N SER A 206 -8.80 -37.47 -20.21
CA SER A 206 -9.80 -36.63 -19.51
C SER A 206 -9.67 -35.09 -19.50
N GLN A 207 -10.07 -34.50 -20.63
CA GLN A 207 -11.08 -33.46 -20.81
C GLN A 207 -11.48 -32.45 -19.68
N ASN A 208 -11.49 -31.18 -20.13
CA ASN A 208 -12.52 -30.14 -19.96
C ASN A 208 -12.66 -29.40 -18.62
N ASN A 209 -12.38 -28.09 -18.66
CA ASN A 209 -13.38 -27.13 -18.18
C ASN A 209 -13.33 -25.79 -18.94
N VAL A 210 -14.40 -25.60 -19.71
CA VAL A 210 -14.79 -24.40 -20.43
C VAL A 210 -15.40 -23.42 -19.43
N PHE A 211 -14.90 -22.19 -19.34
CA PHE A 211 -15.68 -21.08 -18.77
C PHE A 211 -15.88 -19.98 -19.82
N ARG A 212 -17.06 -20.05 -20.46
CA ARG A 212 -17.70 -18.98 -21.24
C ARG A 212 -17.71 -17.68 -20.44
N ARG A 213 -17.21 -16.59 -21.04
CA ARG A 213 -17.69 -15.23 -20.74
C ARG A 213 -18.49 -14.75 -21.93
N LYS A 214 -19.81 -14.65 -21.77
CA LYS A 214 -20.70 -13.88 -22.63
C LYS A 214 -20.40 -12.39 -22.39
N GLY A 215 -19.90 -11.69 -23.39
CA GLY A 215 -19.97 -10.24 -23.45
C GLY A 215 -21.38 -9.86 -23.88
N TYR A 216 -22.02 -8.94 -23.14
CA TYR A 216 -23.24 -8.27 -23.56
C TYR A 216 -22.83 -7.05 -24.39
N GLU A 217 -23.25 -7.02 -25.64
CA GLU A 217 -23.26 -5.79 -26.44
C GLU A 217 -24.37 -4.89 -25.90
N HIS A 218 -24.03 -3.64 -25.60
CA HIS A 218 -25.00 -2.59 -25.35
C HIS A 218 -25.38 -2.00 -26.72
N GLU A 219 -26.58 -2.34 -27.20
CA GLU A 219 -27.26 -1.53 -28.21
C GLU A 219 -27.54 -0.14 -27.61
N LYS A 220 -27.09 0.89 -28.32
CA LYS A 220 -27.46 2.29 -28.05
C LYS A 220 -28.81 2.53 -28.70
N GLU A 221 -29.83 2.72 -27.87
CA GLU A 221 -31.14 3.19 -28.30
C GLU A 221 -31.04 4.69 -28.61
N GLU A 222 -31.07 5.04 -29.89
CA GLU A 222 -31.21 6.42 -30.35
C GLU A 222 -32.66 6.87 -30.11
N VAL A 223 -32.85 7.85 -29.23
CA VAL A 223 -34.14 8.50 -29.00
C VAL A 223 -34.35 9.55 -30.10
N PRO A 224 -35.43 9.49 -30.89
CA PRO A 224 -35.78 10.56 -31.80
C PRO A 224 -36.30 11.78 -31.03
N VAL A 225 -35.69 12.93 -31.31
CA VAL A 225 -36.17 14.24 -30.87
C VAL A 225 -37.17 14.73 -31.91
N ASP A 226 -38.45 14.67 -31.59
CA ASP A 226 -39.49 15.35 -32.37
C ASP A 226 -39.48 16.86 -32.06
N LEU A 227 -39.45 17.65 -33.13
CA LEU A 227 -39.54 19.11 -33.20
C LEU A 227 -40.98 19.56 -33.40
#